data_AF-A0A522ML88-F1
#
_entry.id   AF-A0A522ML88-F1
#
_cell.length_a   1.000
_cell.length_b   1.000
_cell.length_c   1.000
_cell.angle_alpha   90.00
_cell.angle_beta   90.00
_cell.angle_gamma   90.00
#
_symmetry.space_group_name_H-M   'P 1'
#
loop_
_entity.id
_entity.type
_entity.pdbx_description
1 polymer ?
#
loop_
_entity_poly.entity_id
_entity_poly.type
_entity_poly.pdbx_seq_one_letter_code
_entity_poly.pdbx_strand_id
1 'polypeptide(L)'
;MSRISDTRLRTRDAAARLVVAAGRLPHELNVDLIYAEIRQGSRTTINDELKFWKDEQARNNALVAALPAPAANAMEAQMRMLLEQLDERDPRLAATSAKLARTRAEHEAAIRELQAVSTERDAARADAGAAHAAQARGLESLRAEHAEREAALRAQIDQATTRLEGVQKRVMLQTEEARDAQRRTEATLTKVQQRNEQLVGEVQRGSADAAEPRRLAERHEKQLASAIEETRELRL
;
A
#
# COMPACT_ATOMS: atom_id res chain seq x y z
N MET A 1 67.54 9.90 -32.16
CA MET A 1 68.80 10.64 -31.96
C MET A 1 68.55 11.86 -31.06
N SER A 2 68.71 11.74 -29.73
CA SER A 2 68.58 12.86 -28.77
C SER A 2 69.53 12.69 -27.55
N ARG A 3 70.65 11.97 -27.72
CA ARG A 3 71.59 11.66 -26.61
C ARG A 3 72.62 12.77 -26.35
N ILE A 4 72.88 13.62 -27.34
CA ILE A 4 73.90 14.69 -27.27
C ILE A 4 73.37 15.87 -26.42
N SER A 5 72.08 16.25 -26.56
CA SER A 5 71.47 17.31 -25.76
C SER A 5 71.32 16.93 -24.28
N ASP A 6 70.98 15.68 -23.98
CA ASP A 6 70.88 15.16 -22.61
C ASP A 6 72.25 15.18 -21.89
N THR A 7 73.33 14.83 -22.59
CA THR A 7 74.69 14.86 -22.01
C THR A 7 75.14 16.28 -21.67
N ARG A 8 74.86 17.27 -22.54
CA ARG A 8 75.21 18.67 -22.31
C ARG A 8 74.42 19.26 -21.13
N LEU A 9 73.11 19.01 -21.08
CA LEU A 9 72.27 19.47 -19.98
C LEU A 9 72.72 18.88 -18.63
N ARG A 10 72.95 17.58 -18.58
CA ARG A 10 73.48 16.91 -17.38
C ARG A 10 74.86 17.40 -16.98
N THR A 11 75.72 17.72 -17.94
CA THR A 11 77.04 18.30 -17.68
C THR A 11 76.91 19.65 -16.97
N ARG A 12 76.01 20.50 -17.44
CA ARG A 12 75.73 21.80 -16.82
C ARG A 12 75.10 21.65 -15.44
N ASP A 13 74.13 20.76 -15.29
CA ASP A 13 73.48 20.48 -14.00
C ASP A 13 74.47 19.92 -12.98
N ALA A 14 75.32 18.98 -13.38
CA ALA A 14 76.38 18.43 -12.54
C ALA A 14 77.40 19.50 -12.14
N ALA A 15 77.84 20.33 -13.09
CA ALA A 15 78.75 21.44 -12.81
C ALA A 15 78.13 22.44 -11.81
N ALA A 16 76.87 22.83 -12.04
CA ALA A 16 76.14 23.72 -11.13
C ALA A 16 75.98 23.11 -9.73
N ARG A 17 75.60 21.82 -9.64
CA ARG A 17 75.48 21.12 -8.35
C ARG A 17 76.81 21.02 -7.61
N LEU A 18 77.92 20.74 -8.29
CA LEU A 18 79.23 20.65 -7.64
C LEU A 18 79.69 22.01 -7.09
N VAL A 19 79.38 23.11 -7.78
CA VAL A 19 79.68 24.45 -7.26
C VAL A 19 78.77 24.81 -6.09
N VAL A 20 77.46 24.60 -6.22
CA VAL A 20 76.47 25.04 -5.23
C VAL A 20 76.43 24.14 -3.99
N ALA A 21 76.44 22.82 -4.16
CA ALA A 21 76.27 21.86 -3.07
C ALA A 21 77.61 21.40 -2.46
N ALA A 22 78.67 21.27 -3.26
CA ALA A 22 79.99 20.83 -2.79
C ALA A 22 80.98 22.00 -2.58
N GLY A 23 80.55 23.24 -2.81
CA GLY A 23 81.36 24.45 -2.59
C GLY A 23 82.61 24.56 -3.47
N ARG A 24 82.67 23.80 -4.58
CA ARG A 24 83.80 23.82 -5.50
C ARG A 24 83.86 25.13 -6.27
N LEU A 25 85.06 25.61 -6.57
CA LEU A 25 85.21 26.78 -7.44
C LEU A 25 85.09 26.35 -8.91
N PRO A 26 84.52 27.18 -9.80
CA PRO A 26 84.36 26.83 -11.22
C PRO A 26 85.66 26.41 -11.92
N HIS A 27 86.80 26.94 -11.49
CA HIS A 27 88.11 26.56 -12.05
C HIS A 27 88.59 25.17 -11.61
N GLU A 28 88.13 24.66 -10.46
CA GLU A 28 88.49 23.34 -9.92
C GLU A 28 87.75 22.19 -10.62
N LEU A 29 86.64 22.49 -11.31
CA LEU A 29 85.89 21.47 -12.05
C LEU A 29 86.71 20.96 -13.24
N ASN A 30 86.83 19.65 -13.37
CA ASN A 30 87.46 19.02 -14.51
C ASN A 30 86.55 17.96 -15.13
N VAL A 31 86.92 17.47 -16.31
CA VAL A 31 86.13 16.48 -17.06
C VAL A 31 85.94 15.20 -16.27
N ASP A 32 86.95 14.76 -15.50
CA ASP A 32 86.87 13.55 -14.67
C ASP A 32 85.84 13.66 -13.57
N LEU A 33 85.77 14.80 -12.89
CA LEU A 33 84.79 15.07 -11.84
C LEU A 33 83.37 15.08 -12.40
N ILE A 34 83.17 15.73 -13.55
CA ILE A 34 81.85 15.73 -14.21
C ILE A 34 81.50 14.32 -14.71
N TYR A 35 82.46 13.61 -15.31
CA TYR A 35 82.25 12.25 -15.80
C TYR A 35 81.94 11.28 -14.65
N ALA A 36 82.55 11.46 -13.47
CA ALA A 36 82.25 10.67 -12.28
C ALA A 36 80.80 10.88 -11.80
N GLU A 37 80.27 12.09 -11.95
CA GLU A 37 78.91 12.48 -11.55
C GLU A 37 77.84 11.96 -12.53
N ILE A 38 78.04 12.18 -13.84
CA ILE A 38 77.01 11.86 -14.84
C ILE A 38 77.19 10.46 -15.46
N ARG A 39 78.39 9.88 -15.38
CA ARG A 39 78.82 8.55 -15.89
C ARG A 39 78.36 8.22 -17.32
N GLN A 40 78.14 9.26 -18.13
CA GLN A 40 77.52 9.17 -19.44
C GLN A 40 78.10 10.27 -20.34
N GLY A 41 78.18 10.01 -21.65
CA GLY A 41 78.69 10.97 -22.63
C GLY A 41 80.15 10.76 -22.99
N SER A 42 80.61 11.46 -24.02
CA SER A 42 82.03 11.46 -24.39
C SER A 42 82.78 12.52 -23.59
N ARG A 43 84.03 12.23 -23.22
CA ARG A 43 84.89 13.17 -22.49
C ARG A 43 85.08 14.48 -23.25
N THR A 44 85.15 14.45 -24.58
CA THR A 44 85.25 15.64 -25.44
C THR A 44 84.01 16.52 -25.33
N THR A 45 82.80 15.94 -25.45
CA THR A 45 81.56 16.72 -25.33
C THR A 45 81.38 17.32 -23.94
N ILE A 46 81.78 16.58 -22.90
CA ILE A 46 81.78 17.09 -21.53
C ILE A 46 82.79 18.24 -21.37
N ASN A 47 83.99 18.10 -21.93
CA ASN A 47 85.03 19.14 -21.85
C ASN A 47 84.60 20.43 -22.54
N ASP A 48 84.06 20.32 -23.76
CA ASP A 48 83.62 21.46 -24.54
C ASP A 48 82.47 22.20 -23.84
N GLU A 49 81.49 21.46 -23.31
CA GLU A 49 80.36 22.04 -22.58
C GLU A 49 80.81 22.62 -21.23
N LEU A 50 81.73 21.97 -20.53
CA LEU A 50 82.27 22.49 -19.28
C LEU A 50 83.05 23.79 -19.52
N LYS A 51 83.82 23.87 -20.61
CA LYS A 51 84.49 25.11 -21.02
C LYS A 51 83.48 26.22 -21.31
N PHE A 52 82.45 25.92 -22.09
CA PHE A 52 81.38 26.86 -22.40
C PHE A 52 80.65 27.35 -21.13
N TRP A 53 80.31 26.43 -20.23
CA TRP A 53 79.68 26.73 -18.95
C TRP A 53 80.58 27.61 -18.08
N LYS A 54 81.89 27.33 -17.98
CA LYS A 54 82.84 28.16 -17.22
C LYS A 54 82.95 29.57 -17.80
N ASP A 55 83.03 29.70 -19.13
CA ASP A 55 83.07 30.99 -19.81
C ASP A 55 81.78 31.78 -19.54
N GLU A 56 80.64 31.11 -19.53
CA GLU A 56 79.34 31.69 -19.19
C GLU A 56 79.27 32.15 -17.72
N GLN A 57 79.77 31.34 -16.78
CA GLN A 57 79.88 31.76 -15.37
C GLN A 57 80.80 32.96 -15.20
N ALA A 58 81.94 32.99 -15.90
CA ALA A 58 82.85 34.13 -15.86
C ALA A 58 82.19 35.41 -16.40
N ARG A 59 81.44 35.31 -17.51
CA ARG A 59 80.67 36.43 -18.07
C ARG A 59 79.57 36.89 -17.11
N ASN A 60 78.82 35.97 -16.52
CA ASN A 60 77.78 36.30 -15.56
C ASN A 60 78.35 37.00 -14.31
N ASN A 61 79.47 36.49 -13.78
CA ASN A 61 80.16 37.12 -12.66
C ASN A 61 80.66 38.53 -13.01
N ALA A 62 81.18 38.73 -14.22
CA ALA A 62 81.59 40.05 -14.69
C ALA A 62 80.41 41.01 -14.82
N LEU A 63 79.25 40.54 -15.31
CA LEU A 63 78.03 41.33 -15.39
C LEU A 63 77.50 41.73 -14.00
N VAL A 64 77.52 40.80 -13.04
CA VAL A 64 77.15 41.08 -11.64
C VAL A 64 78.12 42.09 -11.01
N ALA A 65 79.43 41.94 -11.24
CA ALA A 65 80.44 42.86 -10.73
C ALA A 65 80.37 44.26 -11.37
N ALA A 66 79.90 44.36 -12.62
CA ALA A 66 79.70 45.62 -13.32
C ALA A 66 78.39 46.34 -12.95
N LEU A 67 77.49 45.70 -12.20
CA LEU A 67 76.23 46.28 -11.80
C LEU A 67 76.45 47.35 -10.72
N PRO A 68 75.94 48.59 -10.89
CA PRO A 68 76.06 49.62 -9.87
C PRO A 68 75.39 49.18 -8.57
N ALA A 69 76.05 49.41 -7.43
CA ALA A 69 75.53 49.04 -6.12
C ALA A 69 74.08 49.52 -5.84
N PRO A 70 73.65 50.74 -6.26
CA PRO A 70 72.26 51.15 -6.10
C PRO A 70 71.27 50.30 -6.91
N ALA A 71 71.64 49.86 -8.11
CA ALA A 71 70.81 49.01 -8.96
C ALA A 71 70.73 47.57 -8.40
N ALA A 72 71.85 47.02 -7.93
CA ALA A 72 71.89 45.72 -7.26
C ALA A 72 70.98 45.70 -6.01
N ASN A 73 71.11 46.71 -5.14
CA ASN A 73 70.30 46.84 -3.93
C ASN A 73 68.81 47.00 -4.24
N ALA A 74 68.46 47.75 -5.30
CA ALA A 74 67.06 47.90 -5.73
C ALA A 74 66.46 46.59 -6.24
N MET A 75 67.22 45.80 -7.02
CA MET A 75 66.79 44.49 -7.50
C MET A 75 66.63 43.49 -6.35
N GLU A 76 67.54 43.48 -5.38
CA GLU A 76 67.40 42.65 -4.18
C GLU A 76 66.19 43.04 -3.33
N ALA A 77 65.95 44.35 -3.15
CA ALA A 77 64.79 44.83 -2.41
C ALA A 77 63.48 44.44 -3.11
N GLN A 78 63.42 44.54 -4.44
CA GLN A 78 62.28 44.06 -5.23
C GLN A 78 62.09 42.54 -5.11
N MET A 79 63.16 41.76 -5.20
CA MET A 79 63.08 40.30 -5.04
C MET A 79 62.56 39.92 -3.65
N ARG A 80 63.06 40.56 -2.57
CA ARG A 80 62.56 40.32 -1.21
C ARG A 80 61.08 40.67 -1.07
N MET A 81 60.66 41.80 -1.63
CA MET A 81 59.24 42.21 -1.63
C MET A 81 58.36 41.19 -2.36
N LEU A 82 58.79 40.69 -3.53
CA LEU A 82 58.03 39.70 -4.28
C LEU A 82 57.97 38.35 -3.54
N LEU A 83 59.06 37.92 -2.89
CA LEU A 83 59.05 36.72 -2.05
C LEU A 83 58.11 36.88 -0.85
N GLU A 84 58.12 38.01 -0.17
CA GLU A 84 57.20 38.30 0.94
C GLU A 84 55.73 38.30 0.46
N GLN A 85 55.46 38.87 -0.72
CA GLN A 85 54.13 38.82 -1.33
C GLN A 85 53.70 37.39 -1.69
N LEU A 86 54.61 36.54 -2.15
CA LEU A 86 54.31 35.12 -2.41
C LEU A 86 54.04 34.36 -1.11
N ASP A 87 54.89 34.56 -0.10
CA ASP A 87 54.74 33.96 1.23
C ASP A 87 53.42 34.36 1.91
N GLU A 88 52.89 35.56 1.63
CA GLU A 88 51.57 35.98 2.11
C GLU A 88 50.41 35.39 1.28
N ARG A 89 50.59 35.24 -0.04
CA ARG A 89 49.52 34.78 -0.95
C ARG A 89 49.31 33.27 -0.91
N ASP A 90 50.37 32.48 -0.77
CA ASP A 90 50.30 31.02 -0.72
C ASP A 90 49.40 30.49 0.41
N PRO A 91 49.52 30.94 1.68
CA PRO A 91 48.62 30.48 2.74
C PRO A 91 47.18 30.99 2.51
N ARG A 92 46.99 32.15 1.89
CA ARG A 92 45.65 32.65 1.52
C ARG A 92 44.99 31.77 0.47
N LEU A 93 45.72 31.34 -0.56
CA LEU A 93 45.23 30.41 -1.58
C LEU A 93 44.97 29.02 -1.01
N ALA A 94 45.84 28.53 -0.13
CA ALA A 94 45.61 27.28 0.60
C ALA A 94 44.34 27.35 1.47
N ALA A 95 44.13 28.46 2.18
CA ALA A 95 42.94 28.65 3.02
C ALA A 95 41.65 28.76 2.19
N THR A 96 41.66 29.48 1.06
CA THR A 96 40.46 29.60 0.20
C THR A 96 40.13 28.30 -0.51
N SER A 97 41.14 27.57 -0.99
CA SER A 97 40.94 26.24 -1.59
C SER A 97 40.41 25.23 -0.58
N ALA A 98 40.92 25.22 0.65
CA ALA A 98 40.39 24.39 1.73
C ALA A 98 38.93 24.73 2.06
N LYS A 99 38.59 26.02 2.12
CA LYS A 99 37.20 26.47 2.33
C LYS A 99 36.28 26.01 1.18
N LEU A 100 36.73 26.15 -0.07
CA LEU A 100 35.96 25.71 -1.23
C LEU A 100 35.77 24.19 -1.29
N ALA A 101 36.80 23.42 -0.92
CA ALA A 101 36.69 21.97 -0.83
C ALA A 101 35.67 21.56 0.25
N ARG A 102 35.69 22.24 1.40
CA ARG A 102 34.73 22.02 2.48
C ARG A 102 33.30 22.33 2.05
N THR A 103 33.04 23.49 1.46
CA THR A 103 31.69 23.86 1.03
C THR A 103 31.16 22.95 -0.07
N ARG A 104 32.02 22.47 -0.97
CA ARG A 104 31.66 21.44 -1.96
C ARG A 104 31.27 20.13 -1.30
N ALA A 105 32.05 19.65 -0.34
CA ALA A 105 31.72 18.42 0.40
C ALA A 105 30.41 18.55 1.17
N GLU A 106 30.16 19.71 1.81
CA GLU A 106 28.90 20.01 2.50
C GLU A 106 27.72 20.05 1.51
N HIS A 107 27.89 20.67 0.33
CA HIS A 107 26.87 20.70 -0.71
C HIS A 107 26.55 19.31 -1.28
N GLU A 108 27.57 18.49 -1.55
CA GLU A 108 27.39 17.11 -2.01
C GLU A 108 26.73 16.22 -0.94
N ALA A 109 27.04 16.45 0.34
CA ALA A 109 26.33 15.78 1.44
C ALA A 109 24.86 16.19 1.47
N ALA A 110 24.55 17.48 1.36
CA ALA A 110 23.18 17.98 1.34
C ALA A 110 22.38 17.46 0.12
N ILE A 111 23.01 17.35 -1.06
CA ILE A 111 22.36 16.75 -2.24
C ILE A 111 22.02 15.29 -1.98
N ARG A 112 22.94 14.50 -1.39
CA ARG A 112 22.68 13.10 -1.06
C ARG A 112 21.56 12.93 -0.05
N GLU A 113 21.51 13.80 0.96
CA GLU A 113 20.43 13.82 1.95
C GLU A 113 19.08 14.15 1.30
N LEU A 114 19.02 15.18 0.45
CA LEU A 114 17.80 15.53 -0.29
C LEU A 114 17.34 14.38 -1.21
N GLN A 115 18.27 13.69 -1.86
CA GLN A 115 17.96 12.52 -2.68
C GLN A 115 17.40 11.37 -1.83
N ALA A 116 18.02 11.07 -0.68
CA ALA A 116 17.53 10.05 0.24
C ALA A 116 16.10 10.37 0.73
N VAL A 117 15.87 11.59 1.21
CA VAL A 117 14.53 12.05 1.64
C VAL A 117 13.52 11.99 0.50
N SER A 118 13.91 12.35 -0.74
CA SER A 118 13.01 12.21 -1.90
C SER A 118 12.65 10.76 -2.16
N THR A 119 13.61 9.84 -2.11
CA THR A 119 13.34 8.41 -2.32
C THR A 119 12.45 7.82 -1.24
N GLU A 120 12.65 8.20 0.02
CA GLU A 120 11.80 7.78 1.14
C GLU A 120 10.37 8.32 1.00
N ARG A 121 10.24 9.59 0.63
CA ARG A 121 8.93 10.21 0.39
C ARG A 121 8.19 9.53 -0.77
N ASP A 122 8.88 9.21 -1.85
CA ASP A 122 8.27 8.59 -3.03
C ASP A 122 7.86 7.14 -2.72
N ALA A 123 8.67 6.40 -1.94
CA ALA A 123 8.30 5.08 -1.42
C ALA A 123 7.08 5.16 -0.49
N ALA A 124 7.07 6.08 0.47
CA ALA A 124 5.94 6.27 1.38
C ALA A 124 4.64 6.66 0.64
N ARG A 125 4.73 7.45 -0.44
CA ARG A 125 3.59 7.78 -1.30
C ARG A 125 3.08 6.56 -2.06
N ALA A 126 3.98 5.71 -2.56
CA ALA A 126 3.60 4.46 -3.23
C ALA A 126 2.89 3.51 -2.26
N ASP A 127 3.43 3.35 -1.04
CA ASP A 127 2.83 2.52 0.00
C ASP A 127 1.45 3.04 0.43
N ALA A 128 1.31 4.34 0.65
CA ALA A 128 0.02 4.96 0.95
C ALA A 128 -0.98 4.76 -0.19
N GLY A 129 -0.55 4.92 -1.44
CA GLY A 129 -1.39 4.67 -2.62
C GLY A 129 -1.85 3.22 -2.71
N ALA A 130 -0.95 2.26 -2.45
CA ALA A 130 -1.27 0.84 -2.42
C ALA A 130 -2.24 0.48 -1.30
N ALA A 131 -2.05 1.04 -0.09
CA ALA A 131 -2.95 0.85 1.04
C ALA A 131 -4.35 1.39 0.76
N HIS A 132 -4.46 2.60 0.18
CA HIS A 132 -5.75 3.16 -0.23
C HIS A 132 -6.45 2.32 -1.30
N ALA A 133 -5.71 1.82 -2.30
CA ALA A 133 -6.27 0.95 -3.33
C ALA A 133 -6.75 -0.40 -2.75
N ALA A 134 -6.02 -0.97 -1.79
CA ALA A 134 -6.44 -2.17 -1.07
C ALA A 134 -7.70 -1.92 -0.25
N GLN A 135 -7.76 -0.79 0.48
CA GLN A 135 -8.94 -0.40 1.26
C GLN A 135 -10.16 -0.18 0.36
N ALA A 136 -10.01 0.50 -0.78
CA ALA A 136 -11.10 0.73 -1.73
C ALA A 136 -11.68 -0.59 -2.26
N ARG A 137 -10.81 -1.54 -2.65
CA ARG A 137 -11.22 -2.89 -3.07
C ARG A 137 -11.91 -3.66 -1.94
N GLY A 138 -11.41 -3.56 -0.72
CA GLY A 138 -12.04 -4.18 0.45
C GLY A 138 -13.44 -3.64 0.72
N LEU A 139 -13.63 -2.33 0.63
CA LEU A 139 -14.95 -1.69 0.79
C LEU A 139 -15.92 -2.09 -0.33
N GLU A 140 -15.44 -2.20 -1.56
CA GLU A 140 -16.24 -2.65 -2.70
C GLU A 140 -16.68 -4.11 -2.53
N SER A 141 -15.76 -5.00 -2.11
CA SER A 141 -16.07 -6.39 -1.78
C SER A 141 -17.14 -6.50 -0.69
N LEU A 142 -16.98 -5.76 0.41
CA LEU A 142 -17.96 -5.75 1.51
C LEU A 142 -19.33 -5.24 1.05
N ARG A 143 -19.37 -4.20 0.21
CA ARG A 143 -20.63 -3.69 -0.37
C ARG A 143 -21.30 -4.71 -1.26
N ALA A 144 -20.54 -5.43 -2.08
CA ALA A 144 -21.06 -6.51 -2.92
C ALA A 144 -21.64 -7.64 -2.07
N GLU A 145 -20.91 -8.12 -1.05
CA GLU A 145 -21.42 -9.13 -0.12
C GLU A 145 -22.70 -8.68 0.60
N HIS A 146 -22.75 -7.43 1.04
CA HIS A 146 -23.94 -6.88 1.68
C HIS A 146 -25.13 -6.82 0.71
N ALA A 147 -24.92 -6.38 -0.53
CA ALA A 147 -25.95 -6.33 -1.55
C ALA A 147 -26.48 -7.73 -1.88
N GLU A 148 -25.61 -8.74 -1.97
CA GLU A 148 -26.00 -10.14 -2.17
C GLU A 148 -26.83 -10.68 -1.00
N ARG A 149 -26.40 -10.43 0.24
CA ARG A 149 -27.16 -10.83 1.45
C ARG A 149 -28.52 -10.17 1.49
N GLU A 150 -28.60 -8.87 1.19
CA GLU A 150 -29.86 -8.14 1.16
C GLU A 150 -30.81 -8.67 0.08
N ALA A 151 -30.30 -8.94 -1.12
CA ALA A 151 -31.08 -9.54 -2.21
C ALA A 151 -31.61 -10.92 -1.83
N ALA A 152 -30.79 -11.76 -1.20
CA ALA A 152 -31.20 -13.08 -0.72
C ALA A 152 -32.29 -12.99 0.36
N LEU A 153 -32.17 -12.06 1.32
CA LEU A 153 -33.17 -11.84 2.34
C LEU A 153 -34.50 -11.33 1.75
N ARG A 154 -34.45 -10.41 0.78
CA ARG A 154 -35.65 -9.95 0.07
C ARG A 154 -36.35 -11.10 -0.65
N ALA A 155 -35.60 -11.95 -1.36
CA ALA A 155 -36.17 -13.13 -2.01
C ALA A 155 -36.82 -14.10 -1.01
N GLN A 156 -36.26 -14.27 0.19
CA GLN A 156 -36.88 -15.06 1.25
C GLN A 156 -38.18 -14.43 1.78
N ILE A 157 -38.21 -13.11 1.95
CA ILE A 157 -39.42 -12.38 2.37
C ILE A 157 -40.52 -12.53 1.30
N ASP A 158 -40.19 -12.37 0.02
CA ASP A 158 -41.15 -12.52 -1.08
C ASP A 158 -41.72 -13.95 -1.15
N GLN A 159 -40.85 -14.95 -0.95
CA GLN A 159 -41.26 -16.35 -0.87
C GLN A 159 -42.17 -16.62 0.33
N ALA A 160 -41.82 -16.11 1.52
CA ALA A 160 -42.64 -16.25 2.72
C ALA A 160 -44.00 -15.57 2.55
N THR A 161 -44.02 -14.39 1.92
CA THR A 161 -45.24 -13.62 1.62
C THR A 161 -46.15 -14.41 0.68
N THR A 162 -45.61 -14.93 -0.42
CA THR A 162 -46.37 -15.76 -1.37
C THR A 162 -46.94 -17.01 -0.70
N ARG A 163 -46.17 -17.67 0.18
CA ARG A 163 -46.64 -18.82 0.95
C ARG A 163 -47.78 -18.43 1.90
N LEU A 164 -47.65 -17.31 2.60
CA LEU A 164 -48.66 -16.82 3.54
C LEU A 164 -49.96 -16.46 2.83
N GLU A 165 -49.89 -15.78 1.69
CA GLU A 165 -51.05 -15.50 0.84
C GLU A 165 -51.73 -16.80 0.35
N GLY A 166 -50.94 -17.81 -0.04
CA GLY A 166 -51.45 -19.12 -0.42
C GLY A 166 -52.17 -19.85 0.72
N VAL A 167 -51.60 -19.82 1.93
CA VAL A 167 -52.23 -20.37 3.14
C VAL A 167 -53.51 -19.60 3.47
N GLN A 168 -53.48 -18.27 3.44
CA GLN A 168 -54.65 -17.44 3.70
C GLN A 168 -55.80 -17.75 2.73
N LYS A 169 -55.52 -17.86 1.42
CA LYS A 169 -56.53 -18.24 0.41
C LYS A 169 -57.13 -19.62 0.70
N ARG A 170 -56.29 -20.61 1.04
CA ARG A 170 -56.77 -21.96 1.39
C ARG A 170 -57.66 -21.94 2.63
N VAL A 171 -57.27 -21.21 3.67
CA VAL A 171 -58.07 -21.07 4.89
C VAL A 171 -59.41 -20.43 4.57
N MET A 172 -59.45 -19.38 3.74
CA MET A 172 -60.72 -18.77 3.32
C MET A 172 -61.63 -19.79 2.62
N LEU A 173 -61.11 -20.53 1.64
CA LEU A 173 -61.87 -21.58 0.94
C LEU A 173 -62.38 -22.67 1.91
N GLN A 174 -61.52 -23.18 2.80
CA GLN A 174 -61.91 -24.17 3.80
C GLN A 174 -62.99 -23.65 4.74
N THR A 175 -62.95 -22.36 5.12
CA THR A 175 -64.01 -21.78 5.95
C THR A 175 -65.34 -21.61 5.21
N GLU A 176 -65.31 -21.30 3.91
CA GLU A 176 -66.52 -21.27 3.06
C GLU A 176 -67.11 -22.66 2.90
N GLU A 177 -66.29 -23.66 2.57
CA GLU A 177 -66.70 -25.07 2.48
C GLU A 177 -67.30 -25.58 3.80
N ALA A 178 -66.67 -25.26 4.94
CA ALA A 178 -67.18 -25.63 6.26
C ALA A 178 -68.54 -24.97 6.57
N ARG A 179 -68.71 -23.69 6.20
CA ARG A 179 -70.00 -22.97 6.37
C ARG A 179 -71.09 -23.56 5.48
N ASP A 180 -70.78 -23.91 4.24
CA ASP A 180 -71.76 -24.52 3.34
C ASP A 180 -72.13 -25.94 3.77
N ALA A 181 -71.16 -26.73 4.25
CA ALA A 181 -71.43 -28.01 4.89
C ALA A 181 -72.34 -27.84 6.11
N GLN A 182 -72.05 -26.86 6.97
CA GLN A 182 -72.89 -26.52 8.13
C GLN A 182 -74.32 -26.19 7.71
N ARG A 183 -74.52 -25.27 6.74
CA ARG A 183 -75.86 -24.92 6.23
C ARG A 183 -76.62 -26.13 5.69
N ARG A 184 -75.94 -27.05 5.00
CA ARG A 184 -76.55 -28.30 4.52
C ARG A 184 -77.00 -29.18 5.69
N THR A 185 -76.15 -29.34 6.71
CA THR A 185 -76.51 -30.11 7.90
C THR A 185 -77.67 -29.50 8.67
N GLU A 186 -77.69 -28.17 8.82
CA GLU A 186 -78.81 -27.43 9.42
C GLU A 186 -80.10 -27.62 8.62
N ALA A 187 -80.05 -27.50 7.29
CA ALA A 187 -81.22 -27.72 6.43
C ALA A 187 -81.75 -29.17 6.53
N THR A 188 -80.86 -30.17 6.61
CA THR A 188 -81.28 -31.56 6.85
C THR A 188 -81.88 -31.75 8.24
N LEU A 189 -81.31 -31.12 9.26
CA LEU A 189 -81.81 -31.16 10.64
C LEU A 189 -83.22 -30.58 10.72
N THR A 190 -83.45 -29.40 10.14
CA THR A 190 -84.78 -28.75 10.11
C THR A 190 -85.81 -29.64 9.41
N LYS A 191 -85.46 -30.29 8.29
CA LYS A 191 -86.36 -31.25 7.61
C LYS A 191 -86.70 -32.46 8.49
N VAL A 192 -85.71 -33.02 9.18
CA VAL A 192 -85.90 -34.14 10.10
C VAL A 192 -86.78 -33.71 11.28
N GLN A 193 -86.55 -32.52 11.84
CA GLN A 193 -87.38 -31.95 12.91
C GLN A 193 -88.83 -31.78 12.46
N GLN A 194 -89.08 -31.16 11.31
CA GLN A 194 -90.43 -31.01 10.73
C GLN A 194 -91.11 -32.37 10.51
N ARG A 195 -90.39 -33.38 10.00
CA ARG A 195 -90.95 -34.73 9.82
C ARG A 195 -91.26 -35.38 11.17
N ASN A 196 -90.42 -35.18 12.18
CA ASN A 196 -90.66 -35.69 13.52
C ASN A 196 -91.90 -35.04 14.15
N GLU A 197 -92.04 -33.71 14.06
CA GLU A 197 -93.25 -32.99 14.48
C GLU A 197 -94.52 -33.50 13.78
N GLN A 198 -94.45 -33.73 12.46
CA GLN A 198 -95.55 -34.35 11.70
C GLN A 198 -95.89 -35.75 12.22
N LEU A 199 -94.89 -36.61 12.40
CA LEU A 199 -95.07 -37.98 12.93
C LEU A 199 -95.65 -37.97 14.34
N VAL A 200 -95.19 -37.07 15.22
CA VAL A 200 -95.77 -36.88 16.55
C VAL A 200 -97.25 -36.49 16.44
N GLY A 201 -97.58 -35.55 15.54
CA GLY A 201 -98.97 -35.17 15.28
C GLY A 201 -99.81 -36.29 14.64
N GLU A 202 -99.23 -37.15 13.80
CA GLU A 202 -99.88 -38.35 13.26
C GLU A 202 -100.14 -39.39 14.36
N VAL A 203 -99.17 -39.64 15.24
CA VAL A 203 -99.31 -40.54 16.40
C VAL A 203 -100.38 -40.03 17.37
N GLN A 204 -100.40 -38.74 17.66
CA GLN A 204 -101.45 -38.12 18.50
C GLN A 204 -102.83 -38.29 17.88
N ARG A 205 -102.98 -38.04 16.56
CA ARG A 205 -104.25 -38.27 15.84
C ARG A 205 -104.66 -39.73 15.85
N GLY A 206 -103.77 -40.65 15.49
CA GLY A 206 -104.05 -42.09 15.53
C GLY A 206 -104.39 -42.59 16.94
N SER A 207 -103.77 -42.05 17.98
CA SER A 207 -104.13 -42.35 19.37
C SER A 207 -105.52 -41.82 19.74
N ALA A 208 -105.91 -40.65 19.24
CA ALA A 208 -107.24 -40.09 19.45
C ALA A 208 -108.30 -40.91 18.68
N ASP A 209 -108.04 -41.25 17.42
CA ASP A 209 -108.91 -42.09 16.59
C ASP A 209 -109.07 -43.48 17.19
N ALA A 210 -108.03 -44.05 17.81
CA ALA A 210 -108.08 -45.32 18.53
C ALA A 210 -108.78 -45.23 19.90
N ALA A 211 -108.98 -44.03 20.47
CA ALA A 211 -109.62 -43.86 21.77
C ALA A 211 -111.12 -44.17 21.73
N GLU A 212 -111.82 -43.81 20.65
CA GLU A 212 -113.24 -44.13 20.47
C GLU A 212 -113.53 -45.64 20.35
N PRO A 213 -112.86 -46.42 19.46
CA PRO A 213 -113.03 -47.85 19.41
C PRO A 213 -112.56 -48.52 20.72
N ARG A 214 -111.55 -47.99 21.42
CA ARG A 214 -111.20 -48.47 22.77
C ARG A 214 -112.33 -48.23 23.78
N ARG A 215 -112.94 -47.04 23.81
CA ARG A 215 -114.09 -46.74 24.68
C ARG A 215 -115.30 -47.62 24.35
N LEU A 216 -115.56 -47.86 23.07
CA LEU A 216 -116.61 -48.77 22.61
C LEU A 216 -116.32 -50.22 23.01
N ALA A 217 -115.09 -50.69 22.81
CA ALA A 217 -114.66 -52.02 23.24
C ALA A 217 -114.77 -52.18 24.76
N GLU A 218 -114.29 -51.20 25.56
CA GLU A 218 -114.45 -51.19 27.02
C GLU A 218 -115.93 -51.20 27.45
N ARG A 219 -116.82 -50.52 26.71
CA ARG A 219 -118.26 -50.57 26.97
C ARG A 219 -118.85 -51.93 26.64
N HIS A 220 -118.52 -52.51 25.49
CA HIS A 220 -118.98 -53.84 25.11
C HIS A 220 -118.45 -54.92 26.04
N GLU A 221 -117.20 -54.79 26.51
CA GLU A 221 -116.61 -55.68 27.50
C GLU A 221 -117.31 -55.58 28.85
N LYS A 222 -117.65 -54.36 29.31
CA LYS A 222 -118.49 -54.15 30.50
C LYS A 222 -119.91 -54.71 30.33
N GLN A 223 -120.51 -54.55 29.15
CA GLN A 223 -121.82 -55.12 28.83
C GLN A 223 -121.77 -56.65 28.80
N LEU A 224 -120.72 -57.24 28.24
CA LEU A 224 -120.46 -58.69 28.27
C LEU A 224 -120.26 -59.18 29.70
N ALA A 225 -119.46 -58.50 30.51
CA ALA A 225 -119.26 -58.83 31.92
C ALA A 225 -120.59 -58.77 32.70
N SER A 226 -121.42 -57.75 32.45
CA SER A 226 -122.76 -57.64 33.02
C SER A 226 -123.69 -58.77 32.57
N ALA A 227 -123.68 -59.15 31.29
CA ALA A 227 -124.47 -60.27 30.77
C ALA A 227 -123.98 -61.63 31.30
N ILE A 228 -122.67 -61.78 31.53
CA ILE A 228 -122.10 -62.97 32.19
C ILE A 228 -122.53 -63.05 33.65
N GLU A 229 -122.59 -61.91 34.37
CA GLU A 229 -123.18 -61.88 35.72
C GLU A 229 -124.69 -62.14 35.71
N GLU A 230 -125.48 -61.55 34.82
CA GLU A 230 -126.92 -61.86 34.70
C GLU A 230 -127.17 -63.34 34.37
N THR A 231 -126.34 -63.95 33.51
CA THR A 231 -126.43 -65.40 33.23
C THR A 231 -125.93 -66.28 34.37
N ARG A 232 -125.11 -65.76 35.29
CA ARG A 232 -124.79 -66.40 36.57
C ARG A 232 -125.93 -66.28 37.56
N GLU A 233 -126.59 -65.13 37.64
CA GLU A 233 -127.76 -64.89 38.49
C GLU A 233 -128.98 -65.72 38.05
N LEU A 234 -129.17 -65.97 36.74
CA LEU A 234 -130.23 -66.84 36.20
C LEU A 234 -129.94 -68.35 36.35
N ARG A 235 -128.76 -68.72 36.87
CA ARG A 235 -128.36 -70.11 37.17
C ARG A 235 -128.44 -70.46 38.67
N LEU A 236 -128.97 -69.55 39.50
CA LEU A 236 -129.37 -69.75 40.90
C LEU A 236 -130.90 -69.80 41.01
#